data_AF-A0A6P8HAN8-F1
#
_entry.id   AF-A0A6P8HAN8-F1
#
_cell.length_a   1.000
_cell.length_b   1.000
_cell.length_c   1.000
_cell.angle_alpha   90.00
_cell.angle_beta   90.00
_cell.angle_gamma   90.00
#
_symmetry.space_group_name_H-M   'P 1'
#
loop_
_entity.id
_entity.type
_entity.pdbx_description
1 polymer ?
#
loop_
_entity_poly.entity_id
_entity_poly.type
_entity_poly.pdbx_seq_one_letter_code
_entity_poly.pdbx_strand_id
1 'polypeptide(L)'
;MDVDDHLATACYKVSVDCPFKDQGCLAQVERQHVDKHVQDNMAPHMMLLAKENKQLKEELNHVKETLKKSQGSYLWITNYGTESPIFLECGHRWKLFLYYKIDDFISFYLTWFGDIHGLKTQDITAFVRLSVLSNTPEKANCTVARLHSFTKAEDTLEFRNVMEKIDAELPAYIKGGLKIKCSIQLCYSDY
;
A
#
# COMPACT_ATOMS: atom_id res chain seq x y z
N MET A 1 -10.82 -17.35 49.88
CA MET A 1 -11.13 -17.62 48.46
C MET A 1 -12.63 -17.51 48.33
N ASP A 2 -13.08 -16.62 47.46
CA ASP A 2 -14.51 -16.45 47.17
C ASP A 2 -15.01 -17.59 46.27
N VAL A 3 -16.31 -17.86 46.25
CA VAL A 3 -16.90 -18.96 45.46
C VAL A 3 -16.67 -18.72 43.97
N ASP A 4 -16.80 -17.47 43.52
CA ASP A 4 -16.58 -17.10 42.12
C ASP A 4 -15.11 -17.26 41.73
N ASP A 5 -14.19 -16.87 42.61
CA ASP A 5 -12.75 -17.06 42.44
C ASP A 5 -12.37 -18.56 42.38
N HIS A 6 -13.00 -19.39 43.20
CA HIS A 6 -12.82 -20.84 43.18
C HIS A 6 -13.33 -21.48 41.87
N LEU A 7 -14.51 -21.09 41.39
CA LEU A 7 -15.07 -21.61 40.13
C LEU A 7 -14.24 -21.19 38.92
N ALA A 8 -13.71 -19.97 38.92
CA ALA A 8 -12.88 -19.45 37.85
C ALA A 8 -11.50 -20.14 37.76
N THR A 9 -10.90 -20.49 38.90
CA THR A 9 -9.46 -20.85 38.93
C THR A 9 -9.15 -22.26 39.44
N ALA A 10 -9.96 -22.83 40.34
CA ALA A 10 -9.56 -24.01 41.13
C ALA A 10 -10.55 -25.19 41.10
N CYS A 11 -11.83 -24.96 40.76
CA CYS A 11 -12.82 -26.03 40.70
C CYS A 11 -12.52 -26.98 39.54
N TYR A 12 -12.23 -28.25 39.86
CA TYR A 12 -11.89 -29.28 38.88
C TYR A 12 -13.12 -29.88 38.16
N LYS A 13 -14.31 -29.73 38.76
CA LYS A 13 -15.60 -30.20 38.20
C LYS A 13 -16.34 -29.15 37.38
N VAL A 14 -15.84 -27.91 37.32
CA VAL A 14 -16.47 -26.88 36.49
C VAL A 14 -16.32 -27.25 35.02
N SER A 15 -17.40 -27.15 34.25
CA SER A 15 -17.34 -27.28 32.80
C SER A 15 -16.67 -26.06 32.22
N VAL A 16 -15.61 -26.28 31.45
CA VAL A 16 -14.88 -25.23 30.72
C VAL A 16 -14.89 -25.55 29.23
N ASP A 17 -14.76 -24.51 28.42
CA ASP A 17 -14.61 -24.67 26.98
C ASP A 17 -13.28 -25.35 26.63
N CYS A 18 -13.27 -26.13 25.55
CA CYS A 18 -12.03 -26.64 24.97
C CYS A 18 -11.11 -25.47 24.54
N PRO A 19 -9.77 -25.59 24.74
CA PRO A 19 -8.82 -24.58 24.27
C PRO A 19 -8.89 -24.26 22.77
N PHE A 20 -9.45 -25.16 21.95
CA PHE A 20 -9.64 -24.99 20.51
C PHE A 20 -11.01 -24.41 20.13
N LYS A 21 -11.73 -23.79 21.08
CA LYS A 21 -13.06 -23.22 20.84
C LYS A 21 -13.07 -22.17 19.74
N ASP A 22 -12.06 -21.31 19.70
CA ASP A 22 -11.96 -20.24 18.69
C ASP A 22 -11.70 -20.80 17.29
N GLN A 23 -11.13 -22.00 17.20
CA GLN A 23 -10.92 -22.75 15.96
C GLN A 23 -12.14 -23.61 15.56
N GLY A 24 -13.18 -23.64 16.41
CA GLY A 24 -14.45 -24.32 16.13
C GLY A 24 -14.73 -25.59 16.93
N CYS A 25 -13.93 -25.92 17.96
CA CYS A 25 -14.26 -27.02 18.87
C CYS A 25 -15.34 -26.60 19.88
N LEU A 26 -16.56 -27.16 19.76
CA LEU A 26 -17.69 -26.79 20.61
C LEU A 26 -17.77 -27.58 21.93
N ALA A 27 -16.73 -28.36 22.25
CA ALA A 27 -16.74 -29.21 23.44
C ALA A 27 -16.64 -28.38 24.72
N GLN A 28 -17.54 -28.67 25.66
CA GLN A 28 -17.43 -28.24 27.06
C GLN A 28 -17.20 -29.47 27.92
N VAL A 29 -16.09 -29.49 28.66
CA VAL A 29 -15.69 -30.64 29.47
C VAL A 29 -15.31 -30.17 30.87
N GLU A 30 -15.45 -31.05 31.85
CA GLU A 30 -14.97 -30.74 33.21
C GLU A 30 -13.47 -30.43 33.16
N ARG A 31 -13.03 -29.43 33.92
CA ARG A 31 -11.63 -28.96 33.94
C ARG A 31 -10.62 -30.11 34.10
N GLN A 32 -10.92 -31.11 34.94
CA GLN A 32 -10.08 -32.30 35.13
C GLN A 32 -9.93 -33.21 33.89
N HIS A 33 -10.84 -33.12 32.93
CA HIS A 33 -10.88 -33.96 31.74
C HIS A 33 -10.44 -33.23 30.46
N VAL A 34 -10.10 -31.94 30.54
CA VAL A 34 -9.68 -31.12 29.39
C VAL A 34 -8.48 -31.74 28.70
N ASP A 35 -7.42 -32.08 29.44
CA ASP A 35 -6.18 -32.61 28.85
C ASP A 35 -6.43 -33.92 28.12
N LYS A 36 -7.26 -34.80 28.69
CA LYS A 36 -7.66 -36.05 28.06
C LYS A 36 -8.45 -35.80 26.78
N HIS A 37 -9.43 -34.90 26.81
CA HIS A 37 -10.18 -34.51 25.62
C HIS A 37 -9.24 -33.99 24.52
N VAL A 38 -8.29 -33.10 24.86
CA VAL A 38 -7.33 -32.54 23.92
C VAL A 38 -6.44 -33.62 23.31
N GLN A 39 -5.96 -34.57 24.10
CA GLN A 39 -5.14 -35.69 23.63
C GLN A 39 -5.94 -36.64 22.73
N ASP A 40 -7.14 -37.04 23.16
CA ASP A 40 -8.00 -37.97 22.41
C ASP A 40 -8.48 -37.36 21.08
N ASN A 41 -8.59 -36.03 21.00
CA ASN A 41 -9.07 -35.29 19.83
C ASN A 41 -7.98 -34.48 19.12
N MET A 42 -6.71 -34.86 19.31
CA MET A 42 -5.59 -34.12 18.73
C MET A 42 -5.67 -34.04 17.20
N ALA A 43 -6.00 -35.14 16.51
CA ALA A 43 -6.12 -35.13 15.06
C ALA A 43 -7.22 -34.18 14.53
N PRO A 44 -8.46 -34.21 15.06
CA PRO A 44 -9.48 -33.20 14.77
C PRO A 44 -9.00 -31.75 15.03
N HIS A 45 -8.35 -31.50 16.17
CA HIS A 45 -7.83 -30.16 16.50
C HIS A 45 -6.75 -29.70 15.51
N MET A 46 -5.83 -30.58 15.10
CA MET A 46 -4.83 -30.28 14.08
C MET A 46 -5.45 -29.99 12.72
N MET A 47 -6.57 -30.62 12.37
CA MET A 47 -7.31 -30.29 11.14
C MET A 47 -7.95 -28.90 11.21
N LEU A 48 -8.49 -28.50 12.36
CA LEU A 48 -9.03 -27.14 12.55
C LEU A 48 -7.92 -26.09 12.39
N LEU A 49 -6.77 -26.29 13.02
CA LEU A 49 -5.60 -25.41 12.88
C LEU A 49 -5.09 -25.36 11.43
N ALA A 50 -5.02 -26.50 10.74
CA ALA A 50 -4.57 -26.53 9.35
C ALA A 50 -5.53 -25.76 8.43
N LYS A 51 -6.84 -25.86 8.69
CA LYS A 51 -7.88 -25.10 7.97
C LYS A 51 -7.73 -23.61 8.20
N GLU A 52 -7.62 -23.17 9.45
CA GLU A 52 -7.42 -21.75 9.79
C GLU A 52 -6.12 -21.22 9.17
N ASN A 53 -5.02 -21.98 9.25
CA ASN A 53 -3.75 -21.59 8.64
C ASN A 53 -3.85 -21.44 7.12
N LYS A 54 -4.59 -22.33 6.46
CA LYS A 54 -4.86 -22.23 5.02
C LYS A 54 -5.67 -20.97 4.70
N GLN A 55 -6.73 -20.68 5.45
CA GLN A 55 -7.55 -19.49 5.27
C GLN A 55 -6.73 -18.21 5.48
N LEU A 56 -5.94 -18.14 6.55
CA LEU A 56 -5.05 -17.00 6.82
C LEU A 56 -4.02 -16.80 5.70
N LYS A 57 -3.47 -17.89 5.13
CA LYS A 57 -2.57 -17.79 3.98
C LYS A 57 -3.26 -17.28 2.73
N GLU A 58 -4.50 -17.72 2.47
CA GLU A 58 -5.30 -17.25 1.35
C GLU A 58 -5.65 -15.77 1.51
N GLU A 59 -6.10 -15.34 2.69
CA GLU A 59 -6.36 -13.94 3.00
C GLU A 59 -5.10 -13.08 2.88
N LEU A 60 -3.97 -13.54 3.42
CA LEU A 60 -2.69 -12.85 3.32
C LEU A 60 -2.27 -12.69 1.85
N ASN A 61 -2.42 -13.73 1.03
CA ASN A 61 -2.11 -13.67 -0.39
C ASN A 61 -3.06 -12.70 -1.11
N HIS A 62 -4.35 -12.73 -0.80
CA HIS A 62 -5.33 -11.80 -1.38
C HIS A 62 -5.02 -10.33 -1.05
N VAL A 63 -4.68 -10.07 0.21
CA VAL A 63 -4.25 -8.73 0.67
C VAL A 63 -2.95 -8.33 -0.02
N LYS A 64 -1.95 -9.21 -0.10
CA LYS A 64 -0.70 -8.97 -0.83
C LYS A 64 -0.95 -8.64 -2.30
N GLU A 65 -1.81 -9.38 -2.98
CA GLU A 65 -2.18 -9.10 -4.37
C GLU A 65 -2.89 -7.76 -4.53
N THR A 66 -3.73 -7.38 -3.58
CA THR A 66 -4.42 -6.09 -3.56
C THR A 66 -3.42 -4.94 -3.32
N LEU A 67 -2.45 -5.13 -2.44
CA LEU A 67 -1.34 -4.20 -2.21
C LEU A 67 -0.40 -4.09 -3.43
N LYS A 68 -0.10 -5.19 -4.13
CA LYS A 68 0.64 -5.15 -5.41
C LYS A 68 -0.10 -4.35 -6.49
N LYS A 69 -1.42 -4.22 -6.35
CA LYS A 69 -2.28 -3.38 -7.20
C LYS A 69 -2.49 -1.98 -6.61
N SER A 70 -1.77 -1.58 -5.56
CA SER A 70 -1.77 -0.19 -5.09
C SER A 70 -1.14 0.70 -6.17
N GLN A 71 -2.03 1.13 -7.05
CA GLN A 71 -1.77 2.10 -8.09
C GLN A 71 -2.76 3.23 -7.86
N GLY A 72 -2.27 4.45 -7.93
CA GLY A 72 -3.16 5.58 -8.13
C GLY A 72 -2.53 6.63 -9.00
N SER A 73 -3.25 7.73 -9.17
CA SER A 73 -2.80 8.81 -10.00
C SER A 73 -3.24 10.16 -9.47
N TYR A 74 -2.28 11.07 -9.47
CA TYR A 74 -2.45 12.47 -9.16
C TYR A 74 -2.49 13.30 -10.45
N LEU A 75 -3.42 14.25 -10.54
CA LEU A 75 -3.50 15.22 -11.62
C LEU A 75 -3.17 16.61 -11.08
N TRP A 76 -2.12 17.21 -11.62
CA TRP A 76 -1.71 18.58 -11.33
C TRP A 76 -1.99 19.48 -12.53
N ILE A 77 -2.67 20.60 -12.31
CA ILE A 77 -2.90 21.63 -13.32
C ILE A 77 -2.11 22.86 -12.90
N THR A 78 -1.23 23.36 -13.77
CA THR A 78 -0.32 24.45 -13.45
C THR A 78 -0.17 25.45 -14.60
N ASN A 79 -0.12 26.74 -14.26
CA ASN A 79 0.26 27.81 -15.18
C ASN A 79 1.76 28.13 -14.99
N TYR A 80 2.61 27.10 -15.09
CA TYR A 80 4.06 27.17 -14.84
C TYR A 80 4.48 27.45 -13.38
N GLY A 81 3.64 27.06 -12.41
CA GLY A 81 4.07 26.89 -11.03
C GLY A 81 5.19 25.85 -10.96
N THR A 82 6.22 26.13 -10.17
CA THR A 82 7.44 25.29 -10.09
C THR A 82 7.26 24.05 -9.24
N GLU A 83 6.21 23.99 -8.41
CA GLU A 83 5.96 22.88 -7.51
C GLU A 83 4.48 22.61 -7.30
N SER A 84 4.12 21.33 -7.14
CA SER A 84 2.78 20.91 -6.77
C SER A 84 2.57 21.01 -5.25
N PRO A 85 1.32 21.02 -4.78
CA PRO A 85 1.01 20.61 -3.41
C PRO A 85 1.55 19.20 -3.12
N ILE A 86 1.79 18.90 -1.84
CA ILE A 86 2.05 17.53 -1.40
C ILE A 86 0.77 16.72 -1.62
N PHE A 87 0.89 15.55 -2.23
CA PHE A 87 -0.23 14.64 -2.46
C PHE A 87 0.05 13.26 -1.87
N LEU A 88 -1.04 12.56 -1.54
CA LEU A 88 -0.99 11.19 -1.02
C LEU A 88 -1.29 10.23 -2.15
N GLU A 89 -0.38 9.30 -2.40
CA GLU A 89 -0.59 8.23 -3.38
C GLU A 89 0.06 6.93 -2.90
N CYS A 90 -0.68 5.84 -3.03
CA CYS A 90 -0.30 4.52 -2.50
C CYS A 90 0.18 4.53 -1.03
N GLY A 91 -0.43 5.36 -0.17
CA GLY A 91 -0.05 5.46 1.25
C GLY A 91 1.23 6.27 1.53
N HIS A 92 1.76 6.96 0.53
CA HIS A 92 2.97 7.78 0.66
C HIS A 92 2.75 9.24 0.28
N ARG A 93 3.60 10.11 0.81
CA ARG A 93 3.61 11.55 0.54
C ARG A 93 4.58 11.87 -0.58
N TRP A 94 4.08 12.59 -1.58
CA TRP A 94 4.80 12.93 -2.79
C TRP A 94 4.70 14.41 -3.10
N LYS A 95 5.70 14.96 -3.80
CA LYS A 95 5.64 16.30 -4.39
C LYS A 95 6.29 16.29 -5.77
N LEU A 96 5.66 16.99 -6.72
CA LEU A 96 6.21 17.20 -8.05
C LEU A 96 6.82 18.58 -8.15
N PHE A 97 7.96 18.66 -8.84
CA PHE A 97 8.59 19.91 -9.23
C PHE A 97 8.69 19.97 -10.75
N LEU A 98 8.42 21.16 -11.28
CA LEU A 98 8.48 21.49 -12.70
C LEU A 98 9.65 22.45 -12.92
N TYR A 99 10.59 22.06 -13.76
CA TYR A 99 11.70 22.89 -14.19
C TYR A 99 11.57 23.18 -15.69
N TYR A 100 11.41 24.46 -16.01
CA TYR A 100 11.12 24.93 -17.39
C TYR A 100 11.90 26.20 -17.78
N LYS A 101 12.77 26.72 -16.89
CA LYS A 101 13.41 28.04 -17.06
C LYS A 101 14.83 28.01 -17.62
N ILE A 102 15.56 26.92 -17.46
CA ILE A 102 17.00 26.87 -17.74
C ILE A 102 17.31 26.15 -19.06
N ASP A 103 16.40 25.30 -19.53
CA ASP A 103 16.60 24.42 -20.68
C ASP A 103 15.47 24.60 -21.69
N ASP A 104 15.71 24.21 -22.94
CA ASP A 104 14.69 24.18 -24.01
C ASP A 104 13.65 23.08 -23.80
N PHE A 105 13.83 22.30 -22.74
CA PHE A 105 12.95 21.21 -22.35
C PHE A 105 12.32 21.41 -20.98
N ILE A 106 11.12 20.87 -20.84
CA ILE A 106 10.45 20.68 -19.56
C ILE A 106 10.99 19.41 -18.91
N SER A 107 11.43 19.57 -17.65
CA SER A 107 11.85 18.46 -16.77
C SER A 107 11.00 18.42 -15.53
N PHE A 108 10.79 17.22 -14.99
CA PHE A 108 10.04 16.99 -13.75
C PHE A 108 10.88 16.23 -12.73
N TYR A 109 10.61 16.51 -11.46
CA TYR A 109 11.22 15.81 -10.34
C TYR A 109 10.11 15.36 -9.41
N LEU A 110 10.09 14.09 -9.04
CA LEU A 110 9.16 13.54 -8.08
C LEU A 110 9.92 13.20 -6.81
N THR A 111 9.60 13.88 -5.72
CA THR A 111 10.24 13.67 -4.42
C THR A 111 9.30 12.90 -3.50
N TRP A 112 9.86 11.89 -2.83
CA TRP A 112 9.19 11.08 -1.82
C TRP A 112 9.50 11.58 -0.40
N PHE A 113 8.46 11.78 0.42
CA PHE A 113 8.59 12.32 1.78
C PHE A 113 8.26 11.30 2.88
N GLY A 114 8.20 10.01 2.55
CA GLY A 114 7.83 8.94 3.49
C GLY A 114 6.36 8.53 3.41
N ASP A 115 5.89 7.85 4.44
CA ASP A 115 4.49 7.42 4.56
C ASP A 115 3.53 8.57 4.91
N ILE A 116 2.26 8.25 5.15
CA ILE A 116 1.21 9.21 5.53
C ILE A 116 1.56 10.03 6.80
N HIS A 117 2.40 9.50 7.69
CA HIS A 117 2.84 10.16 8.91
C HIS A 117 4.16 10.90 8.74
N GLY A 118 4.77 10.86 7.55
CA GLY A 118 6.10 11.41 7.29
C GLY A 118 7.21 10.61 7.95
N LEU A 119 6.92 9.36 8.35
CA LEU A 119 7.91 8.45 8.89
C LEU A 119 8.54 7.65 7.74
N LYS A 120 9.86 7.44 7.83
CA LYS A 120 10.53 6.45 7.00
C LYS A 120 10.34 5.09 7.66
N THR A 121 9.35 4.34 7.20
CA THR A 121 9.07 2.99 7.72
C THR A 121 9.81 1.91 6.94
N GLN A 122 10.01 2.10 5.63
CA GLN A 122 10.68 1.13 4.76
C GLN A 122 11.16 1.78 3.46
N ASP A 123 12.18 1.19 2.82
CA ASP A 123 12.54 1.50 1.44
C ASP A 123 11.42 1.02 0.51
N ILE A 124 11.08 1.82 -0.50
CA ILE A 124 10.02 1.48 -1.46
C ILE A 124 10.55 1.46 -2.87
N THR A 125 10.04 0.57 -3.70
CA THR A 125 10.27 0.60 -5.14
C THR A 125 8.96 0.96 -5.82
N ALA A 126 8.97 1.92 -6.73
CA ALA A 126 7.77 2.35 -7.44
C ALA A 126 8.02 2.47 -8.94
N PHE A 127 7.06 2.00 -9.73
CA PHE A 127 6.93 2.31 -11.14
C PHE A 127 6.11 3.60 -11.28
N VAL A 128 6.76 4.66 -11.76
CA VAL A 128 6.18 5.99 -11.87
C VAL A 128 6.03 6.36 -13.34
N ARG A 129 4.84 6.81 -13.74
CA ARG A 129 4.54 7.33 -15.07
C ARG A 129 4.10 8.78 -14.97
N LEU A 130 4.81 9.67 -15.65
CA LEU A 130 4.41 11.07 -15.85
C LEU A 130 3.89 11.27 -17.27
N SER A 131 2.76 11.96 -17.37
CA SER A 131 2.14 12.32 -18.64
C SER A 131 1.78 13.80 -18.65
N VAL A 132 2.26 14.56 -19.63
CA VAL A 132 1.72 15.87 -19.98
C VAL A 132 0.54 15.63 -20.92
N LEU A 133 -0.65 16.03 -20.48
CA LEU A 133 -1.90 15.71 -21.17
C LEU A 133 -2.24 16.77 -22.23
N SER A 134 -2.58 16.31 -23.43
CA SER A 134 -3.18 17.15 -24.45
C SER A 134 -4.64 17.47 -24.10
N ASN A 135 -5.06 18.68 -24.45
CA ASN A 135 -6.43 19.17 -24.41
C ASN A 135 -7.18 18.90 -25.73
N THR A 136 -6.49 18.39 -26.75
CA THR A 136 -7.10 18.02 -28.03
C THR A 136 -6.86 16.55 -28.34
N PRO A 137 -7.82 15.86 -28.97
CA PRO A 137 -7.67 14.44 -29.32
C PRO A 137 -6.63 14.21 -30.43
N GLU A 138 -6.29 15.24 -31.21
CA GLU A 138 -5.34 15.17 -32.33
C GLU A 138 -3.87 15.13 -31.90
N LYS A 139 -3.57 15.62 -30.69
CA LYS A 139 -2.22 15.60 -30.12
C LYS A 139 -2.16 14.52 -29.03
N ALA A 140 -1.16 13.65 -29.14
CA ALA A 140 -0.91 12.61 -28.15
C ALA A 140 -0.37 13.20 -26.85
N ASN A 141 -0.50 12.48 -25.73
CA ASN A 141 0.13 12.89 -24.47
C ASN A 141 1.64 12.62 -24.50
N CYS A 142 2.46 13.56 -24.03
CA CYS A 142 3.88 13.30 -23.81
C CYS A 142 4.05 12.49 -22.52
N THR A 143 4.46 11.22 -22.64
CA THR A 143 4.50 10.29 -21.51
C THR A 143 5.87 9.67 -21.34
N VAL A 144 6.34 9.61 -20.09
CA VAL A 144 7.59 8.99 -19.67
C VAL A 144 7.32 8.15 -18.42
N ALA A 145 7.97 7.01 -18.31
CA ALA A 145 7.87 6.16 -17.12
C ALA A 145 9.25 5.67 -16.68
N ARG A 146 9.43 5.49 -15.37
CA ARG A 146 10.65 4.95 -14.76
C ARG A 146 10.31 4.11 -13.55
N LEU A 147 11.10 3.07 -13.35
CA LEU A 147 11.16 2.32 -12.09
C LEU A 147 12.24 2.96 -11.21
N HIS A 148 11.93 3.19 -9.94
CA HIS A 148 12.88 3.78 -9.00
C HIS A 148 12.70 3.25 -7.58
N SER A 149 13.81 3.04 -6.88
CA SER A 149 13.83 2.65 -5.47
C SER A 149 14.16 3.86 -4.62
N PHE A 150 13.22 4.27 -3.79
CA PHE A 150 13.34 5.40 -2.87
C PHE A 150 13.87 4.88 -1.53
N THR A 151 15.10 5.27 -1.19
CA THR A 151 15.87 4.66 -0.08
C THR A 151 16.19 5.64 1.05
N LYS A 152 15.86 6.91 0.89
CA LYS A 152 16.10 7.95 1.90
C LYS A 152 14.97 8.98 1.92
N ALA A 153 14.85 9.73 3.01
CA ALA A 153 13.93 10.86 3.05
C ALA A 153 14.29 11.85 1.94
N GLU A 154 13.27 12.39 1.27
CA GLU A 154 13.42 13.35 0.16
C GLU A 154 14.17 12.77 -1.05
N ASP A 155 14.18 11.44 -1.20
CA ASP A 155 14.71 10.81 -2.40
C ASP A 155 13.89 11.22 -3.62
N THR A 156 14.58 11.55 -4.70
CA THR A 156 13.99 12.29 -5.83
C THR A 156 14.26 11.57 -7.14
N LEU A 157 13.19 11.25 -7.84
CA LEU A 157 13.22 10.67 -9.18
C LEU A 157 13.15 11.78 -10.23
N GLU A 158 14.17 11.85 -11.07
CA GLU A 158 14.28 12.83 -12.14
C GLU A 158 13.71 12.31 -13.48
N PHE A 159 12.97 13.18 -14.14
CA PHE A 159 12.45 13.02 -15.49
C PHE A 159 12.95 14.19 -16.33
N ARG A 160 14.13 14.02 -16.93
CA ARG A 160 14.72 15.04 -17.80
C ARG A 160 14.13 14.99 -19.19
N ASN A 161 14.04 16.16 -19.82
CA ASN A 161 13.71 16.33 -21.23
C ASN A 161 12.41 15.64 -21.64
N VAL A 162 11.35 15.81 -20.84
CA VAL A 162 10.06 15.15 -21.05
C VAL A 162 9.33 15.68 -22.28
N MET A 163 9.46 16.98 -22.52
CA MET A 163 8.75 17.68 -23.58
C MET A 163 9.54 18.92 -23.96
N GLU A 164 9.61 19.25 -25.24
CA GLU A 164 10.15 20.53 -25.68
C GLU A 164 9.26 21.67 -25.20
N LYS A 165 9.89 22.77 -24.78
CA LYS A 165 9.17 23.94 -24.26
C LYS A 165 8.24 24.54 -25.30
N ILE A 166 8.69 24.61 -26.55
CA ILE A 166 7.88 25.11 -27.68
C ILE A 166 6.61 24.29 -27.88
N ASP A 167 6.67 22.97 -27.68
CA ASP A 167 5.49 22.11 -27.78
C ASP A 167 4.54 22.32 -26.61
N ALA A 168 5.08 22.55 -25.41
CA ALA A 168 4.28 22.75 -24.20
C ALA A 168 3.48 24.06 -24.23
N GLU A 169 3.95 25.05 -24.98
CA GLU A 169 3.29 26.33 -25.23
C GLU A 169 2.20 26.24 -26.30
N LEU A 170 2.09 25.12 -27.04
CA LEU A 170 1.02 24.94 -28.01
C LEU A 170 -0.35 24.96 -27.33
N PRO A 171 -1.40 25.52 -27.97
CA PRO A 171 -2.77 25.52 -27.44
C PRO A 171 -3.29 24.12 -27.12
N ALA A 172 -2.76 23.10 -27.79
CA ALA A 172 -3.06 21.72 -27.48
C ALA A 172 -2.71 21.36 -26.02
N TYR A 173 -1.67 21.91 -25.41
CA TYR A 173 -1.24 21.54 -24.06
C TYR A 173 -1.51 22.59 -22.99
N ILE A 174 -1.41 23.89 -23.33
CA ILE A 174 -1.49 24.96 -22.32
C ILE A 174 -2.91 25.52 -22.08
N LYS A 175 -3.91 25.14 -22.89
CA LYS A 175 -5.26 25.68 -22.77
C LYS A 175 -5.89 25.33 -21.41
N GLY A 176 -5.97 26.33 -20.52
CA GLY A 176 -6.45 26.16 -19.14
C GLY A 176 -5.37 25.67 -18.16
N GLY A 177 -4.10 25.78 -18.53
CA GLY A 177 -2.95 25.32 -17.76
C GLY A 177 -2.41 23.97 -18.26
N LEU A 178 -1.13 23.73 -17.97
CA LEU A 178 -0.46 22.47 -18.28
C LEU A 178 -0.98 21.39 -17.33
N LYS A 179 -1.53 20.32 -17.90
CA LYS A 179 -2.10 19.18 -17.15
C LYS A 179 -1.08 18.07 -17.05
N ILE A 180 -0.60 17.79 -15.84
CA ILE A 180 0.43 16.80 -15.56
C ILE A 180 -0.20 15.68 -14.74
N LYS A 181 -0.27 14.47 -15.31
CA LYS A 181 -0.71 13.28 -14.60
C LYS A 181 0.50 12.49 -14.13
N CYS A 182 0.57 12.22 -12.83
CA CYS A 182 1.53 11.31 -12.22
C CYS A 182 0.81 10.06 -11.77
N SER A 183 1.18 8.90 -12.32
CA SER A 183 0.66 7.60 -11.88
C SER A 183 1.77 6.85 -11.18
N ILE A 184 1.49 6.33 -9.99
CA ILE A 184 2.46 5.62 -9.16
C ILE A 184 1.91 4.23 -8.89
N GLN A 185 2.76 3.22 -9.05
CA GLN A 185 2.46 1.84 -8.69
C GLN A 185 3.60 1.30 -7.83
N LEU A 186 3.30 0.84 -6.62
CA LEU A 186 4.33 0.27 -5.75
C LEU A 186 4.67 -1.16 -6.19
N CYS A 187 5.96 -1.45 -6.21
CA CYS A 187 6.51 -2.77 -6.48
C CYS A 187 6.97 -3.36 -5.14
N TYR A 188 6.20 -4.30 -4.59
CA TYR A 188 6.62 -5.07 -3.44
C TYR A 188 7.39 -6.30 -3.92
N SER A 189 8.65 -6.43 -3.50
CA SER A 189 9.44 -7.64 -3.70
C SER A 189 8.80 -8.78 -2.92
N ASP A 190 8.53 -9.90 -3.57
CA ASP A 190 8.14 -11.14 -2.90
C ASP A 190 9.33 -11.63 -2.08
N TYR A 191 9.21 -11.55 -0.75
CA TYR A 191 10.01 -12.33 0.19
C TYR A 191 9.37 -13.68 0.45
#